data_AF-A0A6A5GAQ2-F1
#
_entry.id   AF-A0A6A5GAQ2-F1
#
_cell.length_a   1.000
_cell.length_b   1.000
_cell.length_c   1.000
_cell.angle_alpha   90.00
_cell.angle_beta   90.00
_cell.angle_gamma   90.00
#
_symmetry.space_group_name_H-M   'P 1'
#
loop_
_entity.id
_entity.type
_entity.pdbx_description
1 polymer ?
#
loop_
_entity_poly.entity_id
_entity_poly.type
_entity_poly.pdbx_seq_one_letter_code
_entity_poly.pdbx_strand_id
1 'polypeptide(L)'
;MDSCGKHRSELDEVIWEIKKSFTVLKRVPDLMEKEKQDYLYTDDPEYKSLFDDCQKEHPEIVSNFDKLKLEVRKIVDENHKVNKAILELEQLFSGFYVMIGELEVEHSVLEYRREIDKSFMKLFEIVKELNKE
;
A
#
# COMPACT_ATOMS: atom_id res chain seq x y z
N MET A 1 30.10 12.83 11.06
CA MET A 1 29.67 11.45 11.36
C MET A 1 28.28 11.56 11.96
N ASP A 2 27.23 11.37 11.15
CA ASP A 2 25.85 11.15 11.63
C ASP A 2 24.91 10.61 10.52
N SER A 3 25.46 10.00 9.45
CA SER A 3 24.65 9.52 8.31
C SER A 3 23.70 8.40 8.73
N CYS A 4 24.09 7.56 9.69
CA CYS A 4 23.28 6.43 10.14
C CYS A 4 21.97 6.88 10.83
N GLY A 5 22.00 7.96 11.62
CA GLY A 5 20.80 8.52 12.27
C GLY A 5 19.83 9.17 11.28
N LYS A 6 20.36 9.82 10.23
CA LYS A 6 19.56 10.48 9.19
C LYS A 6 18.84 9.50 8.27
N HIS A 7 19.48 8.39 7.89
CA HIS A 7 18.85 7.36 7.05
C HIS A 7 17.73 6.61 7.76
N ARG A 8 17.88 6.37 9.06
CA ARG A 8 16.81 5.75 9.86
C ARG A 8 15.56 6.62 9.92
N SER A 9 15.71 7.94 10.05
CA SER A 9 14.54 8.86 10.02
C SER A 9 13.86 8.93 8.65
N GLU A 10 14.63 8.92 7.55
CA GLU A 10 14.08 8.94 6.18
C GLU A 10 13.31 7.64 5.87
N LEU A 11 13.85 6.48 6.27
CA LEU A 11 13.19 5.18 6.09
C LEU A 11 11.88 5.09 6.90
N ASP A 12 11.89 5.52 8.16
CA ASP A 12 10.72 5.51 9.03
C ASP A 12 9.60 6.43 8.49
N GLU A 13 9.97 7.58 7.91
CA GLU A 13 9.03 8.51 7.25
C GLU A 13 8.39 7.87 6.01
N VAL A 14 9.18 7.24 5.14
CA VAL A 14 8.65 6.53 3.97
C VAL A 14 7.70 5.40 4.39
N ILE A 15 8.07 4.61 5.40
CA ILE A 15 7.20 3.56 5.97
C ILE A 15 5.89 4.15 6.49
N TRP A 16 5.94 5.31 7.15
CA TRP A 16 4.75 5.97 7.69
C TRP A 16 3.82 6.45 6.56
N GLU A 17 4.35 7.09 5.52
CA GLU A 17 3.55 7.54 4.37
C GLU A 17 2.89 6.35 3.66
N ILE A 18 3.61 5.25 3.47
CA ILE A 18 3.01 4.04 2.88
C ILE A 18 1.84 3.56 3.76
N LYS A 19 2.00 3.47 5.10
CA LYS A 19 0.91 3.03 6.01
C LYS A 19 -0.32 3.93 5.92
N LYS A 20 -0.11 5.23 5.75
CA LYS A 20 -1.19 6.20 5.60
C LYS A 20 -1.98 5.97 4.33
N SER A 21 -1.32 5.83 3.18
CA SER A 21 -2.00 5.51 1.92
C SER A 21 -2.79 4.21 1.99
N PHE A 22 -2.21 3.16 2.60
CA PHE A 22 -2.92 1.89 2.80
C PHE A 22 -4.17 2.05 3.67
N THR A 23 -4.17 2.94 4.66
CA THR A 23 -5.34 3.21 5.51
C THR A 23 -6.48 3.82 4.69
N VAL A 24 -6.17 4.65 3.68
CA VAL A 24 -7.18 5.18 2.76
C VAL A 24 -7.75 4.06 1.89
N LEU A 25 -6.89 3.21 1.31
CA LEU A 25 -7.32 2.11 0.44
C LEU A 25 -8.25 1.10 1.12
N LYS A 26 -8.07 0.89 2.42
CA LYS A 26 -8.92 -0.01 3.19
C LYS A 26 -10.36 0.49 3.35
N ARG A 27 -10.63 1.79 3.16
CA ARG A 27 -11.95 2.36 3.48
C ARG A 27 -13.09 1.74 2.68
N VAL A 28 -12.89 1.53 1.37
CA VAL A 28 -13.88 0.88 0.50
C VAL A 28 -14.18 -0.56 0.94
N PRO A 29 -13.18 -1.47 1.00
CA PRO A 29 -13.45 -2.84 1.42
C PRO A 29 -13.90 -2.94 2.89
N ASP A 30 -13.40 -2.10 3.80
CA ASP A 30 -13.85 -2.06 5.20
C ASP A 30 -15.33 -1.67 5.31
N LEU A 31 -15.77 -0.71 4.50
CA LEU A 31 -17.18 -0.33 4.41
C LEU A 31 -18.04 -1.49 3.91
N MET A 32 -17.63 -2.14 2.82
CA MET A 32 -18.35 -3.29 2.25
C MET A 32 -18.46 -4.44 3.26
N GLU A 33 -17.36 -4.75 3.96
CA GLU A 33 -17.35 -5.80 4.99
C GLU A 33 -18.26 -5.44 6.18
N LYS A 34 -18.22 -4.17 6.64
CA LYS A 34 -19.02 -3.68 7.76
C LYS A 34 -20.52 -3.68 7.46
N GLU A 35 -20.90 -3.19 6.29
CA GLU A 35 -22.30 -3.05 5.88
C GLU A 35 -22.84 -4.32 5.18
N LYS A 36 -21.98 -5.34 5.00
CA LYS A 36 -22.30 -6.60 4.32
C LYS A 36 -22.85 -6.38 2.90
N GLN A 37 -22.21 -5.47 2.17
CA GLN A 37 -22.56 -5.14 0.79
C GLN A 37 -21.84 -6.10 -0.16
N ASP A 38 -22.59 -6.64 -1.12
CA ASP A 38 -22.03 -7.49 -2.17
C ASP A 38 -21.38 -6.66 -3.29
N TYR A 39 -21.86 -5.44 -3.51
CA TYR A 39 -21.33 -4.47 -4.46
C TYR A 39 -21.55 -3.03 -3.99
N LEU A 40 -20.76 -2.09 -4.53
CA LEU A 40 -20.95 -0.65 -4.41
C LEU A 40 -20.78 0.02 -5.78
N TYR A 41 -21.55 1.07 -6.07
CA TYR A 41 -21.36 1.86 -7.28
C TYR A 41 -20.40 3.03 -7.03
N THR A 42 -19.45 3.24 -7.93
CA THR A 42 -18.42 4.28 -7.78
C THR A 42 -18.95 5.70 -8.03
N ASP A 43 -20.08 5.81 -8.72
CA ASP A 43 -20.77 7.07 -8.97
C ASP A 43 -21.87 7.39 -7.96
N ASP A 44 -22.13 6.49 -6.99
CA ASP A 44 -23.05 6.74 -5.89
C ASP A 44 -22.59 7.98 -5.10
N PRO A 45 -23.41 9.04 -4.99
CA PRO A 45 -23.05 10.25 -4.25
C PRO A 45 -22.61 10.00 -2.79
N GLU A 46 -23.09 8.94 -2.15
CA GLU A 46 -22.71 8.56 -0.79
C GLU A 46 -21.25 8.08 -0.71
N TYR A 47 -20.79 7.34 -1.73
CA TYR A 47 -19.50 6.62 -1.70
C TYR A 47 -18.46 7.21 -2.65
N LYS A 48 -18.85 8.06 -3.60
CA LYS A 48 -17.95 8.64 -4.62
C LYS A 48 -16.67 9.23 -4.05
N SER A 49 -16.77 9.95 -2.93
CA SER A 49 -15.59 10.53 -2.27
C SER A 49 -14.58 9.48 -1.78
N LEU A 50 -15.04 8.30 -1.35
CA LEU A 50 -14.17 7.20 -0.94
C LEU A 50 -13.40 6.63 -2.11
N PHE A 51 -14.06 6.44 -3.26
CA PHE A 51 -13.42 5.96 -4.48
C PHE A 51 -12.43 6.98 -5.04
N ASP A 52 -12.82 8.25 -5.12
CA ASP A 52 -11.95 9.36 -5.54
C ASP A 52 -10.69 9.44 -4.67
N ASP A 53 -10.83 9.31 -3.35
CA ASP A 53 -9.69 9.32 -2.43
C ASP A 53 -8.79 8.10 -2.63
N CYS A 54 -9.35 6.90 -2.80
CA CYS A 54 -8.54 5.71 -3.08
C CYS A 54 -7.75 5.87 -4.39
N GLN A 55 -8.38 6.36 -5.47
CA GLN A 55 -7.71 6.55 -6.76
C GLN A 55 -6.55 7.55 -6.69
N LYS A 56 -6.68 8.61 -5.88
CA LYS A 56 -5.60 9.61 -5.69
C LYS A 56 -4.37 9.04 -4.99
N GLU A 57 -4.51 8.01 -4.18
CA GLU A 57 -3.40 7.40 -3.44
C GLU A 57 -2.51 6.50 -4.32
N HIS A 58 -2.98 6.09 -5.50
CA HIS A 58 -2.22 5.24 -6.41
C HIS A 58 -0.83 5.79 -6.77
N PRO A 59 -0.70 7.01 -7.32
CA PRO A 59 0.61 7.58 -7.62
C PRO A 59 1.49 7.76 -6.38
N GLU A 60 0.90 8.08 -5.22
CA GLU A 60 1.65 8.27 -3.98
C GLU A 60 2.26 6.97 -3.47
N ILE A 61 1.53 5.86 -3.51
CA ILE A 61 2.05 4.54 -3.13
C ILE A 61 3.20 4.12 -4.03
N VAL A 62 3.04 4.25 -5.35
CA VAL A 62 4.09 3.88 -6.30
C VAL A 62 5.35 4.72 -6.06
N SER A 63 5.19 6.03 -5.87
CA SER A 63 6.28 6.94 -5.51
C SER A 63 6.97 6.53 -4.20
N ASN A 64 6.19 6.20 -3.17
CA ASN A 64 6.74 5.81 -1.87
C ASN A 64 7.42 4.43 -1.91
N PHE A 65 6.99 3.51 -2.78
CA PHE A 65 7.72 2.27 -3.04
C PHE A 65 9.07 2.50 -3.70
N ASP A 66 9.17 3.42 -4.65
CA ASP A 66 10.46 3.78 -5.24
C ASP A 66 11.38 4.46 -4.22
N LYS A 67 10.85 5.35 -3.37
CA LYS A 67 11.60 5.90 -2.23
C LYS A 67 12.07 4.80 -1.29
N LEU A 68 11.21 3.82 -0.96
CA LEU A 68 11.58 2.72 -0.09
C LEU A 68 12.72 1.88 -0.68
N LYS A 69 12.69 1.58 -1.98
CA LYS A 69 13.79 0.90 -2.69
C LYS A 69 15.09 1.71 -2.56
N LEU A 70 15.02 3.04 -2.69
CA LEU A 70 16.18 3.92 -2.58
C LEU A 70 16.76 3.94 -1.16
N GLU A 71 15.92 4.14 -0.14
CA GLU A 71 16.37 4.18 1.26
C GLU A 71 16.98 2.85 1.69
N VAL A 72 16.37 1.74 1.29
CA VAL A 72 16.90 0.40 1.59
C VAL A 72 18.25 0.14 0.92
N ARG A 73 18.47 0.63 -0.32
CA ARG A 73 19.77 0.51 -1.01
C ARG A 73 20.90 1.25 -0.30
N LYS A 74 20.61 2.30 0.47
CA LYS A 74 21.62 3.00 1.28
C LYS A 74 22.09 2.14 2.46
N ILE A 75 21.35 1.11 2.83
CA ILE A 75 21.65 0.18 3.93
C ILE A 75 22.29 -1.10 3.38
N VAL A 76 21.71 -1.69 2.32
CA VAL A 76 22.17 -2.94 1.70
C VAL A 76 22.13 -2.83 0.17
N ASP A 77 23.27 -3.03 -0.49
CA ASP A 77 23.44 -2.87 -1.95
C ASP A 77 22.51 -3.76 -2.79
N GLU A 78 22.28 -5.01 -2.37
CA GLU A 78 21.45 -5.98 -3.10
C GLU A 78 20.29 -6.49 -2.25
N ASN A 79 19.16 -5.79 -2.30
CA ASN A 79 17.97 -6.19 -1.57
C ASN A 79 16.89 -6.86 -2.42
N HIS A 80 17.20 -8.08 -2.88
CA HIS A 80 16.26 -8.90 -3.65
C HIS A 80 14.95 -9.20 -2.90
N LYS A 81 14.98 -9.30 -1.56
CA LYS A 81 13.78 -9.59 -0.75
C LYS A 81 12.81 -8.41 -0.74
N VAL A 82 13.30 -7.20 -0.51
CA VAL A 82 12.48 -5.97 -0.54
C VAL A 82 11.95 -5.72 -1.95
N ASN A 83 12.80 -5.80 -2.97
CA ASN A 83 12.35 -5.59 -4.36
C ASN A 83 11.25 -6.58 -4.75
N LYS A 84 11.38 -7.86 -4.36
CA LYS A 84 10.36 -8.87 -4.62
C LYS A 84 9.06 -8.58 -3.87
N ALA A 85 9.13 -8.22 -2.58
CA ALA A 85 7.95 -7.90 -1.79
C ALA A 85 7.22 -6.65 -2.31
N ILE A 86 7.95 -5.64 -2.77
CA ILE A 86 7.37 -4.47 -3.42
C ILE A 86 6.71 -4.84 -4.74
N LEU A 87 7.34 -5.66 -5.58
CA LEU A 87 6.74 -6.10 -6.84
C LEU A 87 5.43 -6.88 -6.62
N GLU A 88 5.39 -7.77 -5.62
CA GLU A 88 4.18 -8.49 -5.22
C GLU A 88 3.05 -7.50 -4.82
N LEU A 89 3.39 -6.44 -4.07
CA LEU A 89 2.44 -5.39 -3.69
C LEU A 89 1.99 -4.52 -4.88
N GLU A 90 2.90 -4.13 -5.77
CA GLU A 90 2.58 -3.36 -6.98
C GLU A 90 1.58 -4.12 -7.86
N GLN A 91 1.73 -5.44 -8.00
CA GLN A 91 0.80 -6.30 -8.72
C GLN A 91 -0.59 -6.34 -8.07
N LEU A 92 -0.63 -6.54 -6.74
CA LEU A 92 -1.88 -6.53 -5.99
C LEU A 92 -2.58 -5.17 -6.10
N PHE A 93 -1.83 -4.08 -6.02
CA PHE A 93 -2.37 -2.74 -6.18
C PHE A 93 -2.90 -2.48 -7.57
N SER A 94 -2.17 -2.89 -8.62
CA SER A 94 -2.67 -2.76 -9.98
C SER A 94 -4.04 -3.43 -10.14
N GLY A 95 -4.23 -4.63 -9.59
CA GLY A 95 -5.53 -5.31 -9.64
C GLY A 95 -6.60 -4.61 -8.81
N PHE A 96 -6.25 -4.17 -7.60
CA PHE A 96 -7.16 -3.38 -6.75
C PHE A 96 -7.63 -2.09 -7.43
N TYR A 97 -6.72 -1.32 -8.02
CA TYR A 97 -7.03 -0.05 -8.68
C TYR A 97 -7.85 -0.20 -9.94
N VAL A 98 -7.69 -1.30 -10.67
CA VAL A 98 -8.60 -1.64 -11.77
C VAL A 98 -10.02 -1.81 -11.23
N MET A 99 -10.21 -2.64 -10.21
CA MET A 99 -11.55 -2.91 -9.67
C MET A 99 -12.22 -1.65 -9.10
N ILE A 100 -11.50 -0.83 -8.33
CA ILE A 100 -12.09 0.42 -7.79
C ILE A 100 -12.21 1.54 -8.85
N GLY A 101 -11.75 1.28 -10.07
CA GLY A 101 -11.97 2.14 -11.24
C GLY A 101 -13.19 1.73 -12.07
N GLU A 102 -13.76 0.55 -11.82
CA GLU A 102 -14.98 0.10 -12.49
C GLU A 102 -16.22 0.86 -11.98
N LEU A 103 -17.32 0.80 -12.72
CA LEU A 103 -18.59 1.41 -12.29
C LEU A 103 -19.16 0.71 -11.04
N GLU A 104 -19.04 -0.62 -11.01
CA GLU A 104 -19.51 -1.48 -9.93
C GLU A 104 -18.31 -2.20 -9.31
N VAL A 105 -18.14 -2.05 -8.00
CA VAL A 105 -17.07 -2.69 -7.24
C VAL A 105 -17.66 -3.86 -6.48
N GLU A 106 -17.27 -5.06 -6.89
CA GLU A 106 -17.72 -6.31 -6.31
C GLU A 106 -16.96 -6.71 -5.04
N HIS A 107 -17.52 -7.65 -4.30
CA HIS A 107 -16.96 -8.25 -3.08
C HIS A 107 -15.51 -8.77 -3.20
N SER A 108 -15.03 -9.06 -4.41
CA SER A 108 -13.64 -9.47 -4.67
C SER A 108 -12.60 -8.45 -4.20
N VAL A 109 -12.98 -7.17 -4.04
CA VAL A 109 -12.15 -6.13 -3.42
C VAL A 109 -11.73 -6.48 -1.98
N LEU A 110 -12.53 -7.28 -1.26
CA LEU A 110 -12.18 -7.75 0.09
C LEU A 110 -11.02 -8.75 0.07
N GLU A 111 -10.94 -9.60 -0.96
CA GLU A 111 -9.83 -10.55 -1.12
C GLU A 111 -8.53 -9.81 -1.41
N TYR A 112 -8.57 -8.80 -2.28
CA TYR A 112 -7.43 -7.94 -2.52
C TYR A 112 -6.97 -7.24 -1.25
N ARG A 113 -7.88 -6.68 -0.45
CA ARG A 113 -7.54 -6.08 0.86
C ARG A 113 -6.77 -7.06 1.75
N ARG A 114 -7.21 -8.32 1.85
CA ARG A 114 -6.55 -9.36 2.68
C ARG A 114 -5.14 -9.69 2.17
N GLU A 115 -4.98 -9.88 0.86
CA GLU A 115 -3.66 -10.20 0.28
C GLU A 115 -2.70 -9.00 0.31
N ILE A 116 -3.22 -7.78 0.14
CA ILE A 116 -2.48 -6.53 0.32
C ILE A 116 -1.98 -6.44 1.76
N ASP A 117 -2.83 -6.68 2.76
CA ASP A 117 -2.44 -6.62 4.19
C ASP A 117 -1.35 -7.63 4.54
N LYS A 118 -1.49 -8.86 4.06
CA LYS A 118 -0.50 -9.92 4.26
C LYS A 118 0.84 -9.57 3.60
N SER A 119 0.81 -9.11 2.36
CA SER A 119 2.02 -8.74 1.61
C SER A 119 2.71 -7.52 2.22
N PHE A 120 1.92 -6.61 2.79
CA PHE A 120 2.40 -5.42 3.47
C PHE A 120 3.09 -5.73 4.79
N MET A 121 2.51 -6.62 5.61
CA MET A 121 3.16 -7.09 6.84
C MET A 121 4.50 -7.76 6.54
N LYS A 122 4.54 -8.61 5.50
CA LYS A 122 5.77 -9.24 5.03
C LYS A 122 6.84 -8.22 4.62
N LEU A 123 6.47 -7.18 3.87
CA LEU A 123 7.41 -6.11 3.51
C LEU A 123 8.01 -5.44 4.76
N PHE A 124 7.19 -5.12 5.75
CA PHE A 124 7.68 -4.46 6.96
C PHE A 124 8.52 -5.35 7.87
N GLU A 125 8.24 -6.64 7.93
CA GLU A 125 9.10 -7.58 8.64
C GLU A 125 10.50 -7.60 8.02
N ILE A 126 10.59 -7.68 6.69
CA ILE A 126 11.87 -7.63 5.95
C ILE A 126 12.59 -6.31 6.23
N VAL A 127 11.91 -5.16 6.12
CA VAL A 127 12.52 -3.84 6.35
C VAL A 127 12.96 -3.67 7.81
N LYS A 128 12.20 -4.19 8.77
CA LYS A 128 12.54 -4.16 10.19
C LYS A 128 13.75 -5.02 10.53
N GLU A 129 13.91 -6.18 9.88
CA GLU A 129 15.11 -7.02 10.03
C GLU A 129 16.36 -6.26 9.59
N LEU A 130 16.28 -5.56 8.45
CA LEU A 130 17.40 -4.81 7.88
C LEU A 130 17.78 -3.57 8.72
N ASN A 131 16.82 -2.96 9.42
CA ASN A 131 17.08 -1.79 10.28
C ASN A 131 17.61 -2.17 11.68
N LYS A 132 17.72 -3.47 12.01
CA LYS A 132 18.30 -3.97 13.26
C LYS A 132 19.79 -4.30 13.15
N GLU A 133 20.28 -4.52 11.95
CA GLU A 133 21.71 -4.72 11.63
C GLU A 133 22.44 -3.37 11.51
#